data_AF-A0AAP0EBJ9-F1
#
_entry.id   AF-A0AAP0EBJ9-F1
#
_cell.length_a   1.000
_cell.length_b   1.000
_cell.length_c   1.000
_cell.angle_alpha   90.00
_cell.angle_beta   90.00
_cell.angle_gamma   90.00
#
_symmetry.space_group_name_H-M   'P 1'
#
loop_
_entity.id
_entity.type
_entity.pdbx_description
1 polymer ?
#
loop_
_entity_poly.entity_id
_entity_poly.type
_entity_poly.pdbx_seq_one_letter_code
_entity_poly.pdbx_strand_id
1 'polypeptide(L)'
;MALLSLLNWTWAAFFRRPKDLKRRYGSWAIVTGATDGIGKAASLELASRGLNLILLGRNPSKLQRVIKEIHHKYFLIDIKTLVIDLSKECGSEIVRKVREEIEGLDVGVLINNAGVSYKYASFVHEVDSGVVENIVRVNVEGVMWMTKAVVPLMMEKRRGAVVNVGSASASLLSSFPLYTVYAATKS
;
A
#
# COMPACT_ATOMS: atom_id res chain seq x y z
N MET A 1 -32.52 10.70 -18.25
CA MET A 1 -31.13 10.49 -17.79
C MET A 1 -30.95 10.68 -16.29
N ALA A 2 -31.52 11.70 -15.65
CA ALA A 2 -31.39 11.95 -14.20
C ALA A 2 -31.96 10.85 -13.27
N LEU A 3 -33.09 10.23 -13.64
CA LEU A 3 -33.69 9.16 -12.84
C LEU A 3 -32.83 7.89 -12.83
N LEU A 4 -32.25 7.52 -13.99
CA LEU A 4 -31.35 6.38 -14.11
C LEU A 4 -30.02 6.63 -13.37
N SER A 5 -29.49 7.86 -13.38
CA SER A 5 -28.31 8.19 -12.58
C SER A 5 -28.60 8.16 -11.09
N LEU A 6 -29.78 8.61 -10.66
CA LEU A 6 -30.18 8.54 -9.25
C LEU A 6 -30.37 7.08 -8.81
N LEU A 7 -31.04 6.25 -9.62
CA LEU A 7 -31.21 4.81 -9.37
C LEU A 7 -29.87 4.06 -9.34
N ASN A 8 -28.96 4.37 -10.25
CA ASN A 8 -27.63 3.77 -10.24
C ASN A 8 -26.81 4.21 -9.02
N TRP A 9 -26.93 5.47 -8.61
CA TRP A 9 -26.27 5.98 -7.41
C TRP A 9 -26.83 5.35 -6.14
N THR A 10 -28.16 5.27 -6.00
CA THR A 10 -28.79 4.63 -4.84
C THR A 10 -28.46 3.13 -4.79
N TRP A 11 -28.48 2.44 -5.92
CA TRP A 11 -28.02 1.06 -6.01
C TRP A 11 -26.55 0.92 -5.60
N ALA A 12 -25.65 1.76 -6.15
CA ALA A 12 -24.23 1.72 -5.85
C ALA A 12 -23.90 2.05 -4.39
N ALA A 13 -24.64 2.98 -3.79
CA ALA A 13 -24.44 3.45 -2.43
C ALA A 13 -24.98 2.48 -1.37
N PHE A 14 -26.16 1.87 -1.62
CA PHE A 14 -26.87 1.12 -0.58
C PHE A 14 -26.99 -0.38 -0.83
N PHE A 15 -27.05 -0.82 -2.10
CA PHE A 15 -27.43 -2.21 -2.43
C PHE A 15 -26.31 -3.02 -3.11
N ARG A 16 -25.28 -2.35 -3.64
CA ARG A 16 -24.19 -3.03 -4.35
C ARG A 16 -23.36 -3.86 -3.38
N ARG A 17 -23.49 -5.18 -3.49
CA ARG A 17 -22.66 -6.12 -2.73
C ARG A 17 -21.16 -5.86 -2.97
N PRO A 18 -20.33 -5.96 -1.92
CA PRO A 18 -18.89 -5.84 -2.08
C PRO A 18 -18.37 -6.93 -3.03
N LYS A 19 -17.38 -6.56 -3.85
CA LYS A 19 -16.70 -7.51 -4.74
C LYS A 19 -15.97 -8.53 -3.88
N ASP A 20 -16.11 -9.81 -4.23
CA ASP A 20 -15.27 -10.88 -3.70
C ASP A 20 -13.85 -10.71 -4.24
N LEU A 21 -12.99 -10.08 -3.42
CA LEU A 21 -11.62 -9.77 -3.78
C LEU A 21 -10.77 -11.05 -3.89
N LYS A 22 -11.02 -12.04 -3.01
CA LYS A 22 -10.29 -13.31 -2.98
C LYS A 22 -10.47 -14.08 -4.29
N ARG A 23 -11.71 -14.22 -4.74
CA ARG A 23 -12.01 -14.87 -6.03
C ARG A 23 -11.51 -14.07 -7.21
N ARG A 24 -11.62 -12.74 -7.17
CA ARG A 24 -11.31 -11.87 -8.30
C ARG A 24 -9.82 -11.67 -8.53
N TYR A 25 -9.04 -11.53 -7.46
CA TYR A 25 -7.64 -11.10 -7.55
C TYR A 25 -6.68 -12.15 -7.00
N GLY A 26 -7.01 -12.80 -5.89
CA GLY A 26 -6.17 -13.82 -5.25
C GLY A 26 -6.37 -13.84 -3.74
N SER A 27 -5.95 -14.92 -3.08
CA SER A 27 -6.15 -15.09 -1.63
C SER A 27 -5.22 -14.29 -0.73
N TRP A 28 -4.10 -13.78 -1.25
CA TRP A 28 -3.13 -13.00 -0.49
C TRP A 28 -3.05 -11.55 -0.94
N ALA A 29 -2.85 -10.66 0.02
CA ALA A 29 -2.61 -9.25 -0.19
C ALA A 29 -1.33 -8.78 0.51
N ILE A 30 -0.58 -7.90 -0.14
CA ILE A 30 0.62 -7.26 0.42
C ILE A 30 0.27 -5.82 0.75
N VAL A 31 0.59 -5.36 1.95
CA VAL A 31 0.39 -3.96 2.36
C VAL A 31 1.71 -3.37 2.85
N THR A 32 2.18 -2.32 2.17
CA THR A 32 3.38 -1.59 2.59
C THR A 32 3.04 -0.48 3.58
N GLY A 33 3.89 -0.27 4.59
CA GLY A 33 3.58 0.68 5.66
C GLY A 33 2.39 0.23 6.52
N ALA A 34 2.25 -1.08 6.75
CA ALA A 34 1.10 -1.68 7.42
C ALA A 34 1.03 -1.41 8.94
N THR A 35 2.05 -0.77 9.52
CA THR A 35 2.18 -0.66 10.98
C THR A 35 1.29 0.40 11.63
N ASP A 36 0.73 1.32 10.84
CA ASP A 36 -0.04 2.46 11.36
C ASP A 36 -0.98 3.06 10.29
N GLY A 37 -1.85 3.97 10.72
CA GLY A 37 -2.68 4.81 9.86
C GLY A 37 -3.46 4.05 8.77
N ILE A 38 -3.40 4.56 7.53
CA ILE A 38 -4.13 4.02 6.38
C ILE A 38 -3.71 2.56 6.08
N GLY A 39 -2.42 2.25 6.17
CA GLY A 39 -1.92 0.89 5.91
C GLY A 39 -2.45 -0.14 6.91
N LYS A 40 -2.50 0.22 8.20
CA LYS A 40 -3.10 -0.61 9.23
C LYS A 40 -4.60 -0.80 8.98
N ALA A 41 -5.33 0.28 8.70
CA ALA A 41 -6.76 0.21 8.41
C ALA A 41 -7.07 -0.64 7.17
N ALA A 42 -6.27 -0.49 6.10
CA ALA A 42 -6.38 -1.30 4.90
C ALA A 42 -6.11 -2.79 5.18
N SER A 43 -5.14 -3.09 6.04
CA SER A 43 -4.84 -4.48 6.45
C SER A 43 -6.02 -5.10 7.21
N LEU A 44 -6.63 -4.36 8.14
CA LEU A 44 -7.82 -4.82 8.86
C LEU A 44 -9.02 -5.04 7.94
N GLU A 45 -9.22 -4.16 6.95
CA GLU A 45 -10.30 -4.30 5.99
C GLU A 45 -10.07 -5.47 5.02
N LEU A 46 -8.84 -5.69 4.56
CA LEU A 46 -8.54 -6.87 3.72
C LEU A 46 -8.73 -8.19 4.50
N ALA A 47 -8.34 -8.21 5.78
CA ALA A 47 -8.61 -9.35 6.66
C ALA A 47 -10.12 -9.59 6.86
N SER A 48 -10.91 -8.53 7.03
CA SER A 48 -12.39 -8.62 7.14
C SER A 48 -13.03 -9.25 5.91
N ARG A 49 -12.39 -9.12 4.74
CA ARG A 49 -12.79 -9.72 3.47
C ARG A 49 -12.22 -11.12 3.22
N GLY A 50 -11.49 -11.70 4.19
CA GLY A 50 -10.99 -13.07 4.11
C GLY A 50 -9.69 -13.25 3.32
N LEU A 51 -8.91 -12.17 3.11
CA LEU A 51 -7.59 -12.24 2.48
C LEU A 51 -6.51 -12.48 3.53
N ASN A 52 -5.59 -13.38 3.19
CA ASN A 52 -4.33 -13.55 3.90
C ASN A 52 -3.39 -12.36 3.62
N LEU A 53 -2.49 -12.06 4.55
CA LEU A 53 -1.77 -10.80 4.53
C LEU A 53 -0.26 -10.98 4.60
N ILE A 54 0.47 -10.21 3.79
CA ILE A 54 1.90 -9.96 3.97
C ILE A 54 2.03 -8.50 4.39
N LEU A 55 2.41 -8.29 5.65
CA LEU A 55 2.54 -6.97 6.25
C LEU A 55 3.99 -6.50 6.15
N LEU A 56 4.23 -5.47 5.32
CA LEU A 56 5.55 -4.87 5.18
C LEU A 56 5.68 -3.63 6.06
N GLY A 57 6.74 -3.60 6.87
CA GLY A 57 7.08 -2.46 7.71
C GLY A 57 8.50 -2.53 8.25
N ARG A 58 8.96 -1.44 8.87
CA ARG A 58 10.35 -1.30 9.35
C ARG A 58 10.54 -1.67 10.82
N ASN A 59 9.44 -1.72 11.57
CA ASN A 59 9.47 -1.94 13.01
C ASN A 59 8.77 -3.27 13.33
N PRO A 60 9.53 -4.33 13.67
CA PRO A 60 8.98 -5.64 13.98
C PRO A 60 7.95 -5.60 15.13
N SER A 61 8.23 -4.85 16.19
CA SER A 61 7.33 -4.73 17.34
C SER A 61 5.99 -4.10 16.96
N LYS A 62 5.99 -3.10 16.06
CA LYS A 62 4.73 -2.52 15.55
C LYS A 62 3.97 -3.51 14.68
N LEU A 63 4.65 -4.28 13.82
CA LEU A 63 4.02 -5.33 13.01
C LEU A 63 3.34 -6.37 13.89
N GLN A 64 4.02 -6.82 14.94
CA GLN A 64 3.46 -7.79 15.90
C GLN A 64 2.19 -7.28 16.59
N ARG A 65 2.11 -5.98 16.91
CA ARG A 65 0.86 -5.40 17.46
C ARG A 65 -0.29 -5.46 16.45
N VAL A 66 -0.02 -5.16 15.17
CA VAL A 66 -1.04 -5.21 14.10
C VAL A 66 -1.50 -6.66 13.87
N ILE A 67 -0.59 -7.63 13.88
CA ILE A 67 -0.92 -9.07 13.78
C ILE A 67 -1.90 -9.46 14.90
N LYS A 68 -1.56 -9.15 16.15
CA LYS A 68 -2.42 -9.47 17.31
C LYS A 68 -3.82 -8.87 17.17
N GLU A 69 -3.91 -7.63 16.69
CA GLU A 69 -5.20 -6.97 16.49
C GLU A 69 -6.02 -7.60 15.36
N ILE A 70 -5.37 -8.00 14.26
CA ILE A 70 -6.04 -8.71 13.16
C ILE A 70 -6.52 -10.08 13.65
N HIS A 71 -5.66 -10.87 14.29
CA HIS A 71 -6.02 -12.20 14.79
C HIS A 71 -7.08 -12.18 15.88
N HIS A 72 -7.14 -11.12 16.69
CA HIS A 72 -8.22 -10.96 17.67
C HIS A 72 -9.60 -10.85 17.00
N LYS A 73 -9.69 -10.29 15.78
CA LYS A 73 -10.95 -10.14 15.04
C LYS A 73 -11.17 -11.24 13.99
N TYR A 74 -10.09 -11.75 13.41
CA TYR A 74 -10.08 -12.62 12.22
C TYR A 74 -9.03 -13.72 12.39
N PHE A 75 -9.29 -14.67 13.29
CA PHE A 75 -8.33 -15.70 13.70
C PHE A 75 -7.93 -16.71 12.60
N LEU A 76 -8.70 -16.79 11.50
CA LEU A 76 -8.44 -17.69 10.36
C LEU A 76 -7.52 -17.10 9.29
N ILE A 77 -7.09 -15.85 9.45
CA ILE A 77 -6.26 -15.16 8.45
C ILE A 77 -4.80 -15.50 8.67
N ASP A 78 -4.16 -16.08 7.64
CA ASP A 78 -2.71 -16.26 7.64
C ASP A 78 -2.01 -14.92 7.46
N ILE A 79 -1.00 -14.66 8.28
CA ILE A 79 -0.23 -13.42 8.22
C ILE A 79 1.26 -13.74 8.19
N LYS A 80 1.93 -13.18 7.17
CA LYS A 80 3.39 -13.14 7.03
C LYS A 80 3.86 -11.70 7.25
N THR A 81 5.08 -11.52 7.74
CA THR A 81 5.68 -10.19 7.94
C THR A 81 6.95 -10.06 7.13
N LEU A 82 7.12 -8.91 6.48
CA LEU A 82 8.32 -8.58 5.75
C LEU A 82 8.95 -7.32 6.34
N VAL A 83 10.11 -7.47 6.98
CA VAL A 83 10.82 -6.36 7.62
C VAL A 83 11.80 -5.77 6.62
N ILE A 84 11.39 -4.67 5.97
CA ILE A 84 12.18 -3.97 4.95
C ILE A 84 12.13 -2.47 5.23
N ASP A 85 13.31 -1.83 5.24
CA ASP A 85 13.43 -0.38 5.21
C ASP A 85 13.62 0.12 3.78
N LEU A 86 12.52 0.55 3.16
CA LEU A 86 12.49 1.10 1.79
C LEU A 86 13.41 2.32 1.61
N SER A 87 13.80 3.01 2.69
CA SER A 87 14.73 4.14 2.63
C SER A 87 16.20 3.73 2.66
N LYS A 88 16.51 2.47 2.97
CA LYS A 88 17.89 2.00 3.18
C LYS A 88 18.28 0.87 2.23
N GLU A 89 17.35 -0.04 1.95
CA GLU A 89 17.62 -1.19 1.09
C GLU A 89 17.69 -0.79 -0.38
N CYS A 90 18.57 -1.45 -1.14
CA CYS A 90 18.65 -1.26 -2.58
C CYS A 90 17.52 -2.02 -3.29
N GLY A 91 17.18 -1.58 -4.50
CA GLY A 91 16.06 -2.15 -5.26
C GLY A 91 16.16 -3.65 -5.52
N SER A 92 17.36 -4.16 -5.83
CA SER A 92 17.59 -5.59 -6.06
C SER A 92 17.30 -6.41 -4.81
N GLU A 93 17.69 -5.91 -3.63
CA GLU A 93 17.46 -6.59 -2.36
C GLU A 93 15.98 -6.60 -1.96
N ILE A 94 15.28 -5.47 -2.16
CA ILE A 94 13.82 -5.39 -1.97
C ILE A 94 13.13 -6.42 -2.86
N VAL A 95 13.47 -6.44 -4.15
CA VAL A 95 12.86 -7.37 -5.12
C VAL A 95 13.15 -8.82 -4.73
N ARG A 96 14.37 -9.15 -4.33
CA ARG A 96 14.77 -10.49 -3.90
C ARG A 96 13.95 -10.95 -2.69
N LYS A 97 13.97 -10.18 -1.60
CA LYS A 97 13.24 -10.50 -0.36
C LYS A 97 11.74 -10.65 -0.58
N VAL A 98 11.14 -9.75 -1.38
CA VAL A 98 9.70 -9.82 -1.67
C VAL A 98 9.38 -11.06 -2.49
N ARG A 99 10.20 -11.41 -3.49
CA ARG A 99 9.98 -12.60 -4.33
C ARG A 99 10.08 -13.90 -3.53
N GLU A 100 11.08 -14.01 -2.66
CA GLU A 100 11.24 -15.17 -1.76
C GLU A 100 10.01 -15.34 -0.85
N GLU A 101 9.46 -14.24 -0.32
CA GLU A 101 8.32 -14.32 0.60
C GLU A 101 6.99 -14.66 -0.10
N ILE A 102 6.83 -14.29 -1.37
CA ILE A 102 5.58 -14.50 -2.14
C ILE A 102 5.58 -15.79 -2.95
N GLU A 103 6.70 -16.51 -2.98
CA GLU A 103 6.83 -17.74 -3.75
C GLU A 103 5.79 -18.78 -3.31
N GLY A 104 5.11 -19.39 -4.29
CA GLY A 104 4.02 -20.34 -4.05
C GLY A 104 2.70 -19.72 -3.53
N LEU A 105 2.65 -18.42 -3.25
CA LEU A 105 1.45 -17.76 -2.73
C LEU A 105 0.53 -17.24 -3.84
N ASP A 106 -0.77 -17.18 -3.53
CA ASP A 106 -1.78 -16.59 -4.40
C ASP A 106 -1.96 -15.08 -4.19
N VAL A 107 -0.86 -14.33 -4.38
CA VAL A 107 -0.86 -12.87 -4.23
C VAL A 107 -1.64 -12.21 -5.35
N GLY A 108 -2.77 -11.61 -4.96
CA GLY A 108 -3.70 -10.93 -5.85
C GLY A 108 -3.76 -9.42 -5.67
N VAL A 109 -3.37 -8.90 -4.50
CA VAL A 109 -3.49 -7.47 -4.20
C VAL A 109 -2.17 -6.93 -3.66
N LEU A 110 -1.70 -5.83 -4.21
CA LEU A 110 -0.59 -5.03 -3.66
C LEU A 110 -1.11 -3.64 -3.32
N ILE A 111 -0.97 -3.24 -2.06
CA ILE A 111 -1.22 -1.87 -1.60
C ILE A 111 0.12 -1.21 -1.30
N ASN A 112 0.56 -0.34 -2.21
CA ASN A 112 1.69 0.55 -2.03
C ASN A 112 1.25 1.77 -1.20
N ASN A 113 1.22 1.61 0.11
CA ASN A 113 0.80 2.63 1.07
C ASN A 113 1.98 3.31 1.79
N ALA A 114 3.14 2.66 1.90
CA ALA A 114 4.31 3.25 2.54
C ALA A 114 4.61 4.63 1.93
N GLY A 115 4.80 5.61 2.81
CA GLY A 115 5.09 6.98 2.39
C GLY A 115 5.61 7.80 3.55
N VAL A 116 6.46 8.78 3.23
CA VAL A 116 7.00 9.76 4.16
C VAL A 116 6.86 11.16 3.57
N SER A 117 6.84 12.16 4.45
CA SER A 117 6.81 13.57 4.09
C SER A 117 7.85 14.32 4.94
N TYR A 118 7.90 15.63 4.75
CA TYR A 118 8.66 16.53 5.57
C TYR A 118 8.21 16.47 7.03
N LYS A 119 9.14 16.73 7.94
CA LYS A 119 8.82 16.88 9.38
C LYS A 119 8.10 18.20 9.65
N TYR A 120 8.50 19.26 8.94
CA TYR A 120 7.93 20.61 9.02
C TYR A 120 7.86 21.21 7.62
N ALA A 121 6.99 22.19 7.42
CA ALA A 121 6.97 22.97 6.18
C ALA A 121 8.32 23.70 6.01
N SER A 122 8.94 23.61 4.84
CA SER A 122 10.26 24.21 4.60
C SER A 122 10.42 24.67 3.16
N PHE A 123 11.19 25.73 2.92
CA PHE A 123 11.55 26.10 1.57
C PHE A 123 12.50 25.05 0.98
N VAL A 124 12.32 24.68 -0.29
CA VAL A 124 13.04 23.55 -0.89
C VAL A 124 14.58 23.67 -0.79
N HIS A 125 15.12 24.89 -0.80
CA HIS A 125 16.56 25.15 -0.71
C HIS A 125 17.14 24.99 0.72
N GLU A 126 16.28 24.92 1.74
CA GLU A 126 16.65 24.71 3.14
C GLU A 126 16.58 23.24 3.56
N VAL A 127 16.07 22.38 2.67
CA VAL A 127 15.80 20.98 2.98
C VAL A 127 17.09 20.19 2.83
N ASP A 128 17.46 19.48 3.89
CA ASP A 128 18.60 18.56 3.88
C ASP A 128 18.48 17.51 2.76
N SER A 129 19.58 17.26 2.06
CA SER A 129 19.64 16.30 0.95
C SER A 129 19.21 14.89 1.37
N GLY A 130 19.55 14.46 2.59
CA GLY A 130 19.14 13.16 3.11
C GLY A 130 17.62 13.05 3.31
N VAL A 131 16.94 14.15 3.63
CA VAL A 131 15.46 14.19 3.68
C VAL A 131 14.88 14.06 2.27
N VAL A 132 15.44 14.78 1.28
CA VAL A 132 15.02 14.69 -0.12
C VAL A 132 15.17 13.26 -0.64
N GLU A 133 16.34 12.66 -0.47
CA GLU A 133 16.63 11.28 -0.87
C GLU A 133 15.69 10.29 -0.19
N ASN A 134 15.47 10.43 1.12
CA ASN A 134 14.58 9.54 1.86
C ASN A 134 13.12 9.62 1.35
N ILE A 135 12.62 10.81 1.00
CA ILE A 135 11.28 10.97 0.42
C ILE A 135 11.21 10.27 -0.94
N VAL A 136 12.19 10.47 -1.81
CA VAL A 136 12.23 9.83 -3.14
C VAL A 136 12.32 8.31 -3.03
N ARG A 137 13.22 7.80 -2.19
CA ARG A 137 13.42 6.36 -2.01
C ARG A 137 12.17 5.66 -1.51
N VAL A 138 11.45 6.24 -0.56
CA VAL A 138 10.23 5.61 -0.03
C VAL A 138 9.04 5.80 -0.97
N ASN A 139 8.77 7.03 -1.41
CA ASN A 139 7.53 7.36 -2.11
C ASN A 139 7.54 6.97 -3.60
N VAL A 140 8.73 6.93 -4.23
CA VAL A 140 8.88 6.61 -5.65
C VAL A 140 9.53 5.25 -5.84
N GLU A 141 10.76 5.09 -5.37
CA GLU A 141 11.50 3.85 -5.60
C GLU A 141 10.85 2.65 -4.89
N GLY A 142 10.38 2.83 -3.65
CA GLY A 142 9.69 1.79 -2.90
C GLY A 142 8.46 1.26 -3.64
N VAL A 143 7.64 2.16 -4.20
CA VAL A 143 6.47 1.81 -5.02
C VAL A 143 6.92 1.05 -6.26
N MET A 144 7.95 1.53 -6.95
CA MET A 144 8.49 0.91 -8.15
C MET A 144 9.03 -0.50 -7.88
N TRP A 145 9.86 -0.68 -6.86
CA TRP A 145 10.50 -1.96 -6.56
C TRP A 145 9.51 -3.01 -6.05
N MET A 146 8.56 -2.61 -5.19
CA MET A 146 7.47 -3.50 -4.76
C MET A 146 6.61 -3.95 -5.93
N THR A 147 6.26 -3.01 -6.82
CA THR A 147 5.49 -3.33 -8.03
C THR A 147 6.27 -4.25 -8.96
N LYS A 148 7.56 -3.98 -9.20
CA LYS A 148 8.45 -4.83 -10.01
C LYS A 148 8.61 -6.24 -9.45
N ALA A 149 8.57 -6.39 -8.13
CA ALA A 149 8.65 -7.69 -7.47
C ALA A 149 7.37 -8.53 -7.67
N VAL A 150 6.20 -7.90 -7.58
CA VAL A 150 4.90 -8.60 -7.47
C VAL A 150 4.18 -8.77 -8.82
N VAL A 151 4.27 -7.78 -9.71
CA VAL A 151 3.51 -7.79 -10.98
C VAL A 151 3.77 -9.01 -11.85
N PRO A 152 5.00 -9.55 -11.99
CA PRO A 152 5.23 -10.76 -12.79
C PRO A 152 4.32 -11.94 -12.37
N LEU A 153 4.15 -12.18 -11.07
CA LEU A 153 3.31 -13.24 -10.53
C LEU A 153 1.80 -12.99 -10.81
N MET A 154 1.36 -11.72 -10.79
CA MET A 154 -0.01 -11.36 -11.16
C MET A 154 -0.25 -11.54 -12.67
N MET A 155 0.75 -11.25 -13.51
CA MET A 155 0.68 -11.42 -14.97
C MET A 155 0.56 -12.90 -15.35
N GLU A 156 1.36 -13.78 -14.73
CA GLU A 156 1.27 -15.24 -14.93
C GLU A 156 -0.14 -15.76 -14.66
N LYS A 157 -0.79 -15.24 -13.61
CA LYS A 157 -2.16 -15.62 -13.22
C LYS A 157 -3.25 -14.87 -13.98
N ARG A 158 -2.87 -13.88 -14.80
CA ARG A 158 -3.77 -12.98 -15.54
C ARG A 158 -4.81 -12.30 -14.65
N ARG A 159 -4.49 -12.10 -13.38
CA ARG A 159 -5.33 -11.40 -12.40
C ARG A 159 -4.46 -10.76 -11.32
N GLY A 160 -4.86 -9.58 -10.90
CA GLY A 160 -4.23 -8.85 -9.82
C GLY A 160 -4.75 -7.43 -9.73
N ALA A 161 -4.47 -6.76 -8.61
CA ALA A 161 -4.74 -5.36 -8.40
C ALA A 161 -3.57 -4.71 -7.68
N VAL A 162 -3.06 -3.62 -8.24
CA VAL A 162 -2.07 -2.75 -7.60
C VAL A 162 -2.76 -1.44 -7.24
N VAL A 163 -2.68 -1.05 -5.98
CA VAL A 163 -3.24 0.19 -5.44
C VAL A 163 -2.10 1.04 -4.90
N ASN A 164 -1.88 2.20 -5.52
CA ASN A 164 -0.89 3.17 -5.08
C ASN A 164 -1.59 4.28 -4.28
N VAL A 165 -1.15 4.50 -3.05
CA VAL A 165 -1.68 5.58 -2.20
C VAL A 165 -0.95 6.89 -2.54
N GLY A 166 -1.63 7.71 -3.36
CA GLY A 166 -1.23 9.07 -3.70
C GLY A 166 -1.65 10.11 -2.65
N SER A 167 -1.68 11.38 -3.04
CA SER A 167 -2.14 12.48 -2.20
C SER A 167 -2.91 13.53 -3.01
N ALA A 168 -3.92 14.15 -2.39
CA ALA A 168 -4.64 15.28 -2.97
C ALA A 168 -3.71 16.46 -3.31
N SER A 169 -2.58 16.58 -2.60
CA SER A 169 -1.54 17.59 -2.85
C SER A 169 -0.94 17.52 -4.27
N ALA A 170 -1.20 16.45 -4.99
CA ALA A 170 -0.55 16.16 -6.26
C ALA A 170 -1.49 16.22 -7.47
N SER A 171 -2.80 16.10 -7.26
CA SER A 171 -3.81 16.03 -8.33
C SER A 171 -5.02 16.94 -8.14
N LEU A 172 -5.29 17.40 -6.91
CA LEU A 172 -6.46 18.23 -6.60
C LEU A 172 -6.08 19.66 -6.19
N LEU A 173 -4.93 19.82 -5.56
CA LEU A 173 -4.43 21.14 -5.17
C LEU A 173 -3.48 21.65 -6.24
N SER A 174 -3.80 22.79 -6.84
CA SER A 174 -2.98 23.48 -7.84
C SER A 174 -1.65 24.01 -7.26
N SER A 175 -1.54 24.14 -5.94
CA SER A 175 -0.31 24.49 -5.25
C SER A 175 -0.27 23.87 -3.85
N PHE A 176 0.88 23.29 -3.49
CA PHE A 176 1.16 22.78 -2.14
C PHE A 176 2.50 23.32 -1.67
N PRO A 177 2.56 24.62 -1.30
CA PRO A 177 3.82 25.29 -1.00
C PRO A 177 4.50 24.68 0.23
N LEU A 178 5.83 24.80 0.30
CA LEU A 178 6.69 24.32 1.40
C LEU A 178 6.77 22.78 1.55
N TYR A 179 6.21 22.03 0.59
CA TYR A 179 6.21 20.56 0.56
C TYR A 179 6.60 20.04 -0.84
N THR A 180 7.45 20.78 -1.56
CA THR A 180 7.77 20.58 -2.98
C THR A 180 8.12 19.14 -3.34
N VAL A 181 9.08 18.52 -2.65
CA VAL A 181 9.53 17.15 -2.96
C VAL A 181 8.42 16.15 -2.70
N TYR A 182 7.71 16.29 -1.57
CA TYR A 182 6.59 15.40 -1.23
C TYR A 182 5.49 15.46 -2.28
N ALA A 183 5.06 16.66 -2.67
CA ALA A 183 4.02 16.85 -3.69
C ALA A 183 4.46 16.21 -5.01
N ALA A 184 5.70 16.45 -5.46
CA ALA A 184 6.25 15.85 -6.66
C ALA A 184 6.28 14.30 -6.61
N THR A 185 6.63 13.71 -5.46
CA THR A 185 6.65 12.24 -5.31
C THR A 185 5.27 11.58 -5.19
N LYS A 186 4.21 12.36 -5.06
CA LYS A 186 2.83 11.86 -4.92
C LYS A 186 1.94 12.18 -6.12
N SER A 187 2.49 12.86 -7.14
CA SER A 187 1.84 13.20 -8.42
C SER A 187 1.63 11.98 -9.30
#